data_AF-A0A819VZJ7-F1
#
_entry.id   AF-A0A819VZJ7-F1
#
_cell.length_a   1.000
_cell.length_b   1.000
_cell.length_c   1.000
_cell.angle_alpha   90.00
_cell.angle_beta   90.00
_cell.angle_gamma   90.00
#
_symmetry.space_group_name_H-M   'P 1'
#
loop_
_entity.id
_entity.type
_entity.pdbx_description
1 polymer ?
#
loop_
_entity_poly.entity_id
_entity_poly.type
_entity_poly.pdbx_seq_one_letter_code
_entity_poly.pdbx_strand_id
1 'polypeptide(L)' 'MSRFRQITYHPTSQTVELGAGLLWGDVYQALDPLGVTVVGGRISSVGVAGLILGGGYSWKSNQYGLSIDNAIEYE' A
#
# COMPACT_ATOMS: atom_id res chain seq x y z
N MET A 1 -5.20 -6.57 -13.69
CA MET A 1 -5.01 -5.10 -13.73
C MET A 1 -3.53 -4.70 -13.83
N SER A 2 -2.67 -5.50 -14.48
CA SER A 2 -1.20 -5.36 -14.40
C SER A 2 -0.60 -4.09 -15.02
N ARG A 3 -1.40 -3.25 -15.70
CA ARG A 3 -0.93 -2.01 -16.33
C ARG A 3 -1.08 -0.77 -15.44
N PHE A 4 -1.85 -0.84 -14.35
CA PHE A 4 -1.99 0.25 -13.37
C PHE A 4 -0.91 0.11 -12.30
N ARG A 5 0.28 0.67 -12.56
CA ARG A 5 1.49 0.48 -11.73
C ARG A 5 2.11 1.79 -11.25
N GLN A 6 1.38 2.91 -11.32
CA GLN A 6 1.86 4.19 -10.79
C GLN A 6 1.99 4.17 -9.25
N ILE A 7 3.00 4.86 -8.72
CA ILE A 7 3.21 5.08 -7.28
C ILE A 7 3.56 6.56 -7.12
N THR A 8 2.75 7.30 -6.35
CA THR A 8 2.99 8.73 -6.08
C THR A 8 2.94 8.94 -4.57
N TYR A 9 4.08 9.29 -3.95
CA TYR A 9 4.13 9.66 -2.54
C TYR A 9 3.96 11.18 -2.38
N HIS A 10 3.12 11.59 -1.44
CA HIS A 10 2.84 12.98 -1.10
C HIS A 10 3.40 13.32 0.29
N PRO A 11 4.59 13.96 0.39
CA PRO A 11 5.26 14.18 1.68
C PRO A 11 4.48 15.08 2.64
N THR A 12 3.75 16.07 2.11
CA THR A 12 3.01 17.05 2.93
C THR A 12 1.83 16.41 3.67
N SER A 13 1.09 15.53 3.00
CA SER A 13 -0.05 14.81 3.58
C SER A 13 0.35 13.47 4.19
N GLN A 14 1.57 13.00 3.95
CA GLN A 14 2.07 11.67 4.31
C GLN A 14 1.20 10.53 3.74
N THR A 15 0.71 10.71 2.51
CA THR A 15 -0.14 9.74 1.80
C THR A 15 0.57 9.19 0.57
N VAL A 16 0.10 8.05 0.05
CA VAL A 16 0.59 7.48 -1.19
C VAL A 16 -0.56 7.01 -2.07
N GLU A 17 -0.50 7.35 -3.35
CA GLU A 17 -1.37 6.81 -4.38
C GLU A 17 -0.73 5.56 -4.97
N LEU A 18 -1.48 4.46 -5.00
CA LEU A 18 -1.00 3.16 -5.45
C LEU A 18 -1.85 2.64 -6.60
N GLY A 19 -1.22 2.31 -7.72
CA GLY A 19 -1.87 1.61 -8.82
C GLY A 19 -2.40 0.23 -8.37
N ALA A 20 -3.65 -0.07 -8.72
CA ALA A 20 -4.32 -1.33 -8.35
C ALA A 20 -3.61 -2.61 -8.86
N GLY A 21 -2.73 -2.49 -9.85
CA GLY A 21 -1.93 -3.57 -10.45
C GLY A 21 -0.59 -3.84 -9.80
N LEU A 22 -0.26 -3.17 -8.70
CA LEU A 22 0.99 -3.34 -7.97
C LEU A 22 0.99 -4.59 -7.09
N LEU A 23 2.20 -5.07 -6.81
CA LEU A 23 2.47 -6.01 -5.73
C LEU A 23 3.05 -5.27 -4.54
N TRP A 24 2.86 -5.77 -3.32
CA TRP A 24 3.37 -5.10 -2.12
C TRP A 24 4.90 -4.94 -2.10
N GLY A 25 5.64 -5.86 -2.75
CA GLY A 25 7.08 -5.70 -2.96
C GLY A 25 7.43 -4.46 -3.76
N ASP A 26 6.67 -4.15 -4.82
CA ASP A 26 6.86 -2.94 -5.64
C ASP A 26 6.68 -1.67 -4.79
N VAL A 27 5.64 -1.66 -3.95
CA VAL A 27 5.29 -0.53 -3.08
C VAL A 27 6.39 -0.26 -2.06
N TYR A 28 6.84 -1.28 -1.33
CA TYR A 28 7.88 -1.11 -0.33
C TYR A 28 9.22 -0.71 -0.96
N GLN A 29 9.58 -1.29 -2.10
CA GLN A 29 10.81 -0.92 -2.80
C GLN A 29 10.81 0.55 -3.23
N ALA A 30 9.66 1.10 -3.64
CA ALA A 30 9.55 2.50 -4.02
C ALA A 30 9.59 3.46 -2.82
N LEU A 31 9.06 3.04 -1.66
CA LEU A 31 8.96 3.88 -0.46
C LEU A 31 10.20 3.81 0.46
N ASP A 32 10.95 2.72 0.44
CA ASP A 32 12.12 2.50 1.30
C ASP A 32 13.17 3.63 1.20
N PRO A 33 13.56 4.12 0.00
CA PRO A 33 14.51 5.23 -0.12
C PRO A 33 14.01 6.55 0.47
N LEU A 34 12.69 6.69 0.66
CA LEU A 34 12.05 7.88 1.24
C LEU A 34 11.94 7.79 2.77
N GLY A 35 12.32 6.65 3.37
CA GLY A 35 12.24 6.43 4.81
C GLY A 35 10.81 6.29 5.35
N VAL A 36 9.84 5.96 4.50
CA VAL A 36 8.42 5.82 4.86
C VAL A 36 7.89 4.43 4.53
N THR A 37 6.77 4.08 5.15
CA THR A 37 6.10 2.80 4.91
C THR A 37 4.59 2.95 5.02
N VAL A 38 3.86 1.91 4.62
CA VAL A 38 2.39 1.87 4.68
C VAL A 38 1.91 0.62 5.38
N VAL A 39 0.68 0.67 5.88
CA VAL A 39 -0.04 -0.51 6.40
C VAL A 39 -0.46 -1.37 5.20
N GLY A 40 0.46 -2.22 4.76
CA GLY A 40 0.27 -3.09 3.59
C GLY A 40 0.48 -4.57 3.88
N GLY A 41 0.39 -5.37 2.82
CA GLY A 41 0.57 -6.82 2.88
C GLY A 41 1.96 -7.25 3.33
N ARG A 42 2.03 -8.35 4.08
CA ARG A 42 3.29 -8.91 4.60
C ARG A 42 4.12 -9.64 3.57
N ILE A 43 3.46 -10.21 2.56
CA ILE A 43 4.08 -11.03 1.52
C ILE A 43 4.22 -10.19 0.26
N SER A 44 5.44 -10.07 -0.26
CA SER A 44 5.79 -9.16 -1.36
C SER A 44 5.05 -9.46 -2.66
N SER A 45 4.72 -10.73 -2.93
CA SER A 45 4.03 -11.16 -4.15
C SER A 45 2.51 -10.96 -4.12
N VAL A 46 1.93 -10.49 -3.01
CA VAL A 46 0.49 -10.26 -2.90
C VAL A 46 0.11 -8.96 -3.62
N GLY A 47 -0.97 -9.00 -4.38
CA GLY A 47 -1.51 -7.83 -5.08
C GLY A 47 -2.12 -6.81 -4.14
N VAL A 48 -1.88 -5.52 -4.42
CA VAL A 48 -2.33 -4.39 -3.58
C VAL A 48 -3.86 -4.33 -3.51
N ALA A 49 -4.54 -4.24 -4.65
CA ALA A 49 -6.00 -4.04 -4.68
C ALA A 49 -6.77 -5.17 -3.99
N GLY A 50 -6.42 -6.42 -4.26
CA GLY A 50 -7.08 -7.58 -3.65
C GLY A 50 -6.91 -7.62 -2.12
N LEU A 51 -5.73 -7.24 -1.62
CA LEU A 51 -5.48 -7.21 -0.18
C LEU A 51 -6.25 -6.09 0.53
N ILE A 52 -6.23 -4.88 -0.03
CA ILE A 52 -6.91 -3.72 0.59
C ILE A 52 -8.43 -3.93 0.58
N LEU A 53 -9.01 -4.34 -0.55
CA LEU A 53 -10.46 -4.58 -0.65
C LEU A 53 -10.93 -5.76 0.21
N GLY A 54 -10.02 -6.68 0.57
CA GLY A 54 -10.28 -7.77 1.51
C GLY A 54 -9.97 -7.42 2.97
N GLY A 55 -9.65 -6.16 3.29
CA GLY A 55 -9.24 -5.71 4.63
C GLY A 55 -7.72 -5.61 4.77
N GLY A 56 -7.04 -6.75 4.74
CA GLY A 56 -5.58 -6.81 4.60
C GLY A 56 -4.78 -6.62 5.89
N TYR A 57 -4.14 -7.69 6.35
CA TYR A 57 -3.35 -7.68 7.59
C TYR A 57 -1.88 -7.33 7.34
N SER A 58 -1.33 -6.43 8.16
CA SER A 58 0.03 -5.90 8.08
C SER A 58 0.88 -6.30 9.29
N TRP A 59 2.20 -6.06 9.22
CA TRP A 59 3.06 -6.04 10.42
C TRP A 59 2.67 -4.92 11.39
N LYS A 60 2.01 -3.89 10.85
CA LYS A 60 1.61 -2.68 11.57
C LYS A 60 0.17 -2.71 12.08
N SER A 61 -0.57 -3.80 11.89
CA SER A 61 -2.00 -3.81 12.18
C SER A 61 -2.37 -3.67 13.65
N ASN A 62 -1.52 -4.12 14.57
CA ASN A 62 -1.75 -3.91 16.00
C ASN A 62 -1.64 -2.43 16.42
N GLN A 63 -1.00 -1.58 15.61
CA GLN A 63 -0.79 -0.16 15.91
C GLN A 63 -1.73 0.74 15.10
N TYR A 64 -2.06 0.34 13.86
CA TYR A 64 -2.75 1.20 12.89
C TYR A 64 -3.96 0.55 12.21
N GLY A 65 -4.39 -0.64 12.64
CA GLY A 65 -5.54 -1.34 12.04
C GLY A 65 -5.21 -2.09 10.75
N LEU A 66 -6.26 -2.51 10.03
CA LEU A 66 -6.12 -3.19 8.75
C LEU A 66 -5.67 -2.22 7.65
N SER A 67 -5.24 -2.76 6.51
CA SER A 67 -4.83 -1.95 5.36
C SER A 67 -5.99 -1.09 4.85
N ILE A 68 -7.22 -1.61 4.91
CA ILE A 68 -8.45 -0.88 4.58
C ILE A 68 -8.73 0.28 5.53
N ASP A 69 -8.37 0.16 6.82
CA ASP A 69 -8.59 1.23 7.81
C ASP A 69 -7.68 2.44 7.54
N ASN A 70 -6.68 2.28 6.67
CA ASN A 70 -5.74 3.30 6.26
C ASN A 70 -5.99 3.80 4.82
N ALA A 71 -7.03 3.31 4.14
CA ALA A 71 -7.41 3.79 2.81
C ALA A 71 -8.19 5.12 2.94
N ILE A 72 -7.76 6.13 2.20
CA ILE A 72 -8.39 7.47 2.22
C ILE A 72 -9.49 7.54 1.17
N GLU A 73 -9.22 7.05 -0.05
CA GLU A 73 -10.16 7.01 -1.17
C GLU A 73 -9.79 5.92 -2.18
N TYR A 74 -10.70 5.66 -3.13
CA TYR A 74 -10.51 4.76 -4.26
C TYR A 74 -10.98 5.45 -5.54
N GLU A 75 -10.30 5.15 -6.65
CA GLU A 75 -10.65 5.59 -8.01
C GLU A 75 -10.85 4.38 -8.94
#